data_AF-A0A653IWT3-F1
#
_entry.id   AF-A0A653IWT3-F1
#
_cell.length_a   1.000
_cell.length_b   1.000
_cell.length_c   1.000
_cell.angle_alpha   90.00
_cell.angle_beta   90.00
_cell.angle_gamma   90.00
#
_symmetry.space_group_name_H-M   'P 1'
#
loop_
_entity.id
_entity.type
_entity.pdbx_description
1 polymer ?
#
loop_
_entity_poly.entity_id
_entity_poly.type
_entity_poly.pdbx_seq_one_letter_code
_entity_poly.pdbx_strand_id
1 'polypeptide(L)'
;MTPTIDERLASVIRSLTDVILPSLPGDAGMAQEQLHMCVGHLGILRSQIDGAAAYEAEELGDARQLAEALVAIEGLGAAVSDAREALAALCRQADGDPRAHRLALNSAIDELVAAAGEEGDAAVMSPIRQVILRFEGARIAKDRRWFAPFGFDTIEA
;
A
#
# COMPACT_ATOMS: atom_id res chain seq x y z
N MET A 1 10.81 -1.11 32.90
CA MET A 1 10.69 -1.72 31.57
C MET A 1 9.63 -0.97 30.81
N THR A 2 9.94 -0.48 29.62
CA THR A 2 8.95 0.17 28.74
C THR A 2 8.24 -0.93 27.97
N PRO A 3 6.90 -1.05 28.06
CA PRO A 3 6.18 -2.11 27.37
C PRO A 3 6.27 -1.96 25.86
N THR A 4 6.33 -3.08 25.14
CA THR A 4 6.34 -3.10 23.68
C THR A 4 4.97 -2.66 23.12
N ILE A 5 4.91 -2.34 21.82
CA ILE A 5 3.62 -2.00 21.21
C ILE A 5 2.68 -3.21 21.22
N ASP A 6 3.21 -4.43 20.99
CA ASP A 6 2.44 -5.69 21.10
C ASP A 6 1.78 -5.83 22.48
N GLU A 7 2.55 -5.65 23.55
CA GLU A 7 2.05 -5.76 24.93
C GLU A 7 0.97 -4.71 25.22
N ARG A 8 1.15 -3.48 24.72
CA ARG A 8 0.17 -2.41 24.86
C ARG A 8 -1.13 -2.73 24.11
N LEU A 9 -1.05 -3.21 22.88
CA LEU A 9 -2.22 -3.64 22.09
C LEU A 9 -2.94 -4.81 22.75
N ALA A 10 -2.20 -5.82 23.22
CA ALA A 10 -2.75 -6.96 23.94
C ALA A 10 -3.50 -6.53 25.22
N SER A 11 -2.96 -5.54 25.94
CA SER A 11 -3.63 -4.98 27.12
C SER A 11 -4.92 -4.24 26.75
N VAL A 12 -4.93 -3.47 25.66
CA VAL A 12 -6.16 -2.75 25.21
C VAL A 12 -7.24 -3.74 24.78
N ILE A 13 -6.88 -4.75 24.00
CA ILE A 13 -7.80 -5.82 23.58
C ILE A 13 -8.43 -6.47 24.81
N ARG A 14 -7.61 -6.86 25.80
CA ARG A 14 -8.09 -7.48 27.04
C ARG A 14 -9.05 -6.57 27.82
N SER A 15 -8.74 -5.27 27.94
CA SER A 15 -9.64 -4.33 28.59
C SER A 15 -10.99 -4.22 27.86
N LEU A 16 -10.97 -4.23 26.53
CA LEU A 16 -12.20 -4.19 25.73
C LEU A 16 -13.02 -5.48 25.89
N THR A 17 -12.39 -6.65 25.84
CA THR A 17 -13.07 -7.95 25.86
C THR A 17 -13.51 -8.39 27.26
N ASP A 18 -12.67 -8.16 28.26
CA ASP A 18 -12.84 -8.77 29.59
C ASP A 18 -13.51 -7.82 30.58
N VAL A 19 -13.46 -6.51 30.31
CA VAL A 19 -14.01 -5.48 31.21
C VAL A 19 -15.16 -4.72 30.54
N ILE A 20 -14.92 -4.14 29.36
CA ILE A 20 -15.88 -3.21 28.75
C ILE A 20 -17.06 -3.98 28.14
N LEU A 21 -16.81 -4.98 27.29
CA LEU A 21 -17.86 -5.74 26.61
C LEU A 21 -18.86 -6.39 27.59
N PRO A 22 -18.43 -7.07 28.68
CA PRO A 22 -19.37 -7.66 29.64
C PRO A 22 -20.14 -6.61 30.46
N SER A 23 -19.65 -5.38 30.51
CA SER A 23 -20.30 -4.27 31.22
C SER A 23 -21.33 -3.53 30.37
N LEU A 24 -21.42 -3.83 29.07
CA LEU A 24 -22.43 -3.23 28.20
C LEU A 24 -23.81 -3.85 28.47
N PRO A 25 -24.88 -3.02 28.50
CA PRO A 25 -26.25 -3.53 28.53
C PRO A 25 -26.53 -4.47 27.35
N GLY A 26 -27.36 -5.50 27.58
CA GLY A 26 -27.70 -6.49 26.55
C GLY A 26 -28.46 -5.91 25.35
N ASP A 27 -29.15 -4.78 25.53
CA ASP A 27 -29.87 -4.04 24.49
C ASP A 27 -28.98 -3.04 23.73
N ALA A 28 -27.73 -2.84 24.16
CA ALA A 28 -26.76 -1.97 23.48
C ALA A 28 -26.09 -2.67 22.26
N GLY A 29 -26.89 -3.33 21.41
CA GLY A 29 -26.40 -4.17 20.32
C GLY A 29 -25.40 -3.47 19.39
N MET A 30 -25.69 -2.24 18.96
CA MET A 30 -24.77 -1.46 18.12
C MET A 30 -23.43 -1.20 18.81
N ALA A 31 -23.43 -0.90 20.12
CA ALA A 31 -22.19 -0.66 20.86
C ALA A 31 -21.36 -1.94 20.98
N GLN A 32 -22.01 -3.08 21.20
CA GLN A 32 -21.35 -4.38 21.21
C GLN A 32 -20.73 -4.69 19.84
N GLU A 33 -21.46 -4.50 18.74
CA GLU A 33 -20.95 -4.70 17.38
C GLU A 33 -19.72 -3.83 17.08
N GLN A 34 -19.79 -2.53 17.39
CA GLN A 34 -18.65 -1.62 17.19
C GLN A 34 -17.45 -2.00 18.05
N LEU A 35 -17.66 -2.49 19.28
CA LEU A 35 -16.57 -2.98 20.12
C LEU A 35 -15.90 -4.21 19.50
N HIS A 36 -16.67 -5.17 18.98
CA HIS A 36 -16.12 -6.33 18.29
C HIS A 36 -15.30 -5.91 17.05
N MET A 37 -15.78 -4.93 16.27
CA MET A 37 -15.01 -4.38 15.15
C MET A 37 -13.68 -3.77 15.61
N CYS A 38 -13.69 -2.97 16.69
CA CYS A 38 -12.46 -2.41 17.27
C CYS A 38 -11.48 -3.50 17.71
N VAL A 39 -11.95 -4.54 18.39
CA VAL A 39 -11.12 -5.69 18.80
C VAL A 39 -10.53 -6.40 17.59
N GLY A 40 -11.33 -6.63 16.54
CA GLY A 40 -10.86 -7.21 15.28
C GLY A 40 -9.74 -6.39 14.64
N HIS A 41 -9.93 -5.07 14.48
CA HIS A 41 -8.91 -4.18 13.90
C HIS A 41 -7.63 -4.13 14.75
N LEU A 42 -7.74 -4.09 16.07
CA LEU A 42 -6.57 -4.14 16.96
C LEU A 42 -5.82 -5.47 16.84
N GLY A 43 -6.55 -6.58 16.66
CA GLY A 43 -5.96 -7.89 16.40
C GLY A 43 -5.15 -7.93 15.09
N ILE A 44 -5.68 -7.34 14.02
CA ILE A 44 -4.99 -7.23 12.72
C ILE A 44 -3.75 -6.34 12.84
N LEU A 45 -3.87 -5.17 13.48
CA LEU A 45 -2.71 -4.28 13.70
C LEU A 45 -1.60 -5.00 14.48
N ARG A 46 -1.98 -5.77 15.48
CA ARG A 46 -1.05 -6.56 16.28
C ARG A 46 -0.35 -7.65 15.46
N SER A 47 -1.03 -8.31 14.53
CA SER A 47 -0.41 -9.34 13.67
C SER A 47 0.51 -8.76 12.59
N GLN A 48 0.31 -7.50 12.21
CA GLN A 48 1.07 -6.85 11.14
C GLN A 48 2.24 -6.00 11.64
N ILE A 49 2.28 -5.61 12.92
CA ILE A 49 3.19 -4.58 13.42
C ILE A 49 4.68 -4.87 13.17
N ASP A 50 5.11 -6.11 13.38
CA ASP A 50 6.51 -6.50 13.20
C ASP A 50 6.90 -6.57 11.72
N GLY A 51 5.93 -6.82 10.84
CA GLY A 51 6.13 -6.86 9.39
C GLY A 51 5.95 -5.52 8.69
N ALA A 52 5.37 -4.51 9.34
CA ALA A 52 4.93 -3.28 8.68
C ALA A 52 6.08 -2.52 8.00
N ALA A 53 7.23 -2.40 8.67
CA ALA A 53 8.39 -1.73 8.10
C ALA A 53 8.98 -2.48 6.89
N ALA A 54 9.01 -3.81 6.94
CA ALA A 54 9.46 -4.63 5.82
C ALA A 54 8.50 -4.52 4.63
N TYR A 55 7.20 -4.58 4.89
CA TYR A 55 6.16 -4.38 3.88
C TYR A 55 6.28 -3.00 3.22
N GLU A 56 6.48 -1.92 4.00
CA GLU A 56 6.69 -0.57 3.48
C GLU A 56 7.95 -0.44 2.59
N ALA A 57 9.03 -1.14 2.94
CA ALA A 57 10.24 -1.18 2.13
C ALA A 57 10.04 -1.95 0.81
N GLU A 58 9.36 -3.10 0.87
CA GLU A 58 8.96 -3.86 -0.34
C GLU A 58 8.07 -3.01 -1.25
N GLU A 59 7.17 -2.25 -0.66
CA GLU A 59 6.29 -1.30 -1.32
C GLU A 59 7.04 -0.27 -2.17
N LEU A 60 8.09 0.31 -1.59
CA LEU A 60 8.97 1.23 -2.28
C LEU A 60 9.74 0.50 -3.39
N GLY A 61 10.23 -0.71 -3.11
CA GLY A 61 10.93 -1.55 -4.09
C GLY A 61 10.08 -1.86 -5.32
N ASP A 62 8.79 -2.14 -5.14
CA ASP A 62 7.86 -2.38 -6.26
C ASP A 62 7.64 -1.12 -7.09
N ALA A 63 7.36 0.01 -6.43
CA ALA A 63 7.13 1.29 -7.10
C ALA A 63 8.37 1.74 -7.90
N ARG A 64 9.56 1.50 -7.34
CA ARG A 64 10.85 1.78 -7.99
C ARG A 64 11.06 0.91 -9.23
N GLN A 65 10.81 -0.40 -9.14
CA GLN A 65 10.92 -1.28 -10.30
C GLN A 65 9.97 -0.89 -11.43
N LEU A 66 8.73 -0.50 -11.10
CA LEU A 66 7.78 0.02 -12.07
C LEU A 66 8.29 1.33 -12.69
N ALA A 67 8.73 2.29 -11.87
CA ALA A 67 9.24 3.57 -12.32
C ALA A 67 10.45 3.42 -13.25
N GLU A 68 11.42 2.58 -12.89
CA GLU A 68 12.60 2.29 -13.71
C GLU A 68 12.21 1.64 -15.05
N ALA A 69 11.25 0.72 -15.04
CA ALA A 69 10.75 0.10 -16.26
C ALA A 69 10.03 1.09 -17.18
N LEU A 70 9.29 2.05 -16.62
CA LEU A 70 8.64 3.13 -17.37
C LEU A 70 9.67 4.11 -17.96
N VAL A 71 10.67 4.49 -17.16
CA VAL A 71 11.79 5.34 -17.60
C VAL A 71 12.61 4.66 -18.70
N ALA A 72 12.68 3.33 -18.73
CA ALA A 72 13.42 2.58 -19.74
C ALA A 72 12.68 2.46 -21.09
N ILE A 73 11.42 2.87 -21.21
CA ILE A 73 10.68 2.80 -22.48
C ILE A 73 11.34 3.72 -23.52
N GLU A 74 11.74 3.14 -24.64
CA GLU A 74 12.30 3.88 -25.78
C GLU A 74 11.19 4.39 -26.70
N GLY A 75 11.49 5.43 -27.49
CA GLY A 75 10.57 5.95 -28.50
C GLY A 75 9.35 6.71 -27.94
N LEU A 76 9.34 7.02 -26.64
CA LEU A 76 8.38 7.96 -26.07
C LEU A 76 8.56 9.35 -26.69
N GLY A 77 7.44 9.99 -27.06
CA GLY A 77 7.42 11.30 -27.71
C GLY A 77 7.99 12.43 -26.84
N ALA A 78 8.26 13.58 -27.45
CA ALA A 78 8.81 14.74 -26.75
C ALA A 78 7.87 15.27 -25.65
N ALA A 79 6.55 15.06 -25.81
CA ALA A 79 5.54 15.53 -24.88
C ALA A 79 5.67 14.94 -23.46
N VAL A 80 6.26 13.75 -23.32
CA VAL A 80 6.43 13.08 -22.02
C VAL A 80 7.86 13.18 -21.46
N SER A 81 8.75 13.91 -22.15
CA SER A 81 10.17 13.99 -21.80
C SER A 81 10.39 14.54 -20.39
N ASP A 82 9.71 15.63 -20.05
CA ASP A 82 9.89 16.30 -18.75
C ASP A 82 9.40 15.42 -17.59
N ALA A 83 8.22 14.81 -17.73
CA ALA A 83 7.69 13.88 -16.73
C ALA A 83 8.58 12.64 -16.57
N ARG A 84 9.13 12.11 -17.68
CA ARG A 84 10.07 10.99 -17.65
C ARG A 84 11.38 11.36 -16.95
N GLU A 85 11.91 12.56 -17.20
CA GLU A 85 13.13 13.02 -16.54
C GLU A 85 12.93 13.21 -15.03
N ALA A 86 11.78 13.78 -14.62
CA ALA A 86 11.40 13.93 -13.22
C ALA A 86 11.29 12.56 -12.52
N LEU A 87 10.61 11.59 -13.15
CA LEU A 87 10.52 10.22 -12.64
C LEU A 87 11.90 9.56 -12.54
N ALA A 88 12.76 9.75 -13.55
CA ALA A 88 14.12 9.22 -13.54
C ALA A 88 14.99 9.84 -12.43
N ALA A 89 14.79 11.13 -12.13
CA ALA A 89 15.47 11.80 -11.03
C ALA A 89 15.09 11.19 -9.68
N LEU A 90 13.79 10.91 -9.46
CA LEU A 90 13.31 10.23 -8.25
C LEU A 90 13.85 8.80 -8.12
N CYS A 91 14.01 8.09 -9.25
CA CYS A 91 14.67 6.78 -9.26
C CYS A 91 16.16 6.85 -8.86
N ARG A 92 16.84 7.97 -9.07
CA ARG A 92 18.25 8.12 -8.63
C ARG A 92 18.40 8.64 -7.22
N GLN A 93 17.32 9.13 -6.61
CA GLN A 93 17.34 9.65 -5.27
C GLN A 93 17.63 8.52 -4.26
N ALA A 94 18.49 8.82 -3.29
CA ALA A 94 18.77 7.92 -2.18
C ALA A 94 17.50 7.69 -1.35
N ASP A 95 17.32 6.46 -0.88
CA ASP A 95 16.14 6.09 -0.10
C ASP A 95 16.10 6.85 1.23
N GLY A 96 14.95 7.46 1.50
CA GLY A 96 14.63 8.12 2.76
C GLY A 96 13.54 7.34 3.52
N ASP A 97 12.51 8.04 4.00
CA ASP A 97 11.28 7.39 4.47
C ASP A 97 10.63 6.60 3.31
N PRO A 98 10.48 5.26 3.41
CA PRO A 98 9.92 4.46 2.34
C PRO A 98 8.51 4.90 1.91
N ARG A 99 7.69 5.36 2.86
CA ARG A 99 6.33 5.82 2.57
C ARG A 99 6.35 7.11 1.75
N ALA A 100 7.10 8.12 2.19
CA ALA A 100 7.21 9.38 1.47
C ALA A 100 7.80 9.20 0.06
N HIS A 101 8.84 8.37 -0.08
CA HIS A 101 9.49 8.15 -1.37
C HIS A 101 8.57 7.39 -2.34
N ARG A 102 7.87 6.37 -1.86
CA ARG A 102 6.88 5.65 -2.67
C ARG A 102 5.76 6.57 -3.16
N LEU A 103 5.25 7.46 -2.30
CA LEU A 103 4.23 8.44 -2.69
C LEU A 103 4.74 9.39 -3.77
N ALA A 104 5.98 9.86 -3.67
CA ALA A 104 6.60 10.70 -4.69
C ALA A 104 6.75 9.96 -6.03
N LEU A 105 7.20 8.70 -6.02
CA LEU A 105 7.29 7.87 -7.22
C LEU A 105 5.92 7.67 -7.87
N ASN A 106 4.90 7.29 -7.09
CA ASN A 106 3.55 7.09 -7.62
C ASN A 106 2.98 8.37 -8.24
N SER A 107 3.18 9.53 -7.60
CA SER A 107 2.76 10.83 -8.16
C SER A 107 3.44 11.11 -9.50
N ALA A 108 4.75 10.87 -9.60
CA ALA A 108 5.48 11.08 -10.86
C ALA A 108 5.11 10.06 -11.96
N ILE A 109 4.74 8.83 -11.58
CA ILE A 109 4.16 7.85 -12.51
C ILE A 109 2.81 8.36 -13.04
N ASP A 110 1.94 8.87 -12.16
CA ASP A 110 0.64 9.43 -12.56
C ASP A 110 0.81 10.62 -13.52
N GLU A 111 1.79 11.50 -13.26
CA GLU A 111 2.14 12.62 -14.15
C GLU A 111 2.65 12.13 -15.52
N LEU A 112 3.50 11.11 -15.56
CA LEU A 112 3.96 10.50 -16.81
C LEU A 112 2.79 9.92 -17.63
N VAL A 113 1.88 9.20 -16.96
CA VAL A 113 0.69 8.62 -17.58
C VAL A 113 -0.25 9.72 -18.09
N ALA A 114 -0.43 10.79 -17.32
CA ALA A 114 -1.25 11.93 -17.72
C ALA A 114 -0.67 12.63 -18.96
N ALA A 115 0.63 12.93 -18.96
CA ALA A 115 1.31 13.55 -20.10
C ALA A 115 1.20 12.69 -21.38
N ALA A 116 1.34 11.37 -21.25
CA ALA A 116 1.17 10.44 -22.36
C ALA A 116 -0.28 10.39 -22.87
N GLY A 117 -1.26 10.59 -21.99
CA GLY A 117 -2.68 10.65 -22.32
C GLY A 117 -3.10 11.92 -23.04
N GLU A 118 -2.52 13.08 -22.68
CA GLU A 118 -2.80 14.38 -23.32
C GLU A 118 -2.39 14.43 -24.80
N GLU A 119 -1.31 13.73 -25.17
CA GLU A 119 -0.88 13.60 -26.57
C GLU A 119 -1.89 12.82 -27.42
N GLY A 120 -2.72 11.97 -26.79
CA GLY A 120 -3.76 11.17 -27.45
C GLY A 120 -3.22 10.09 -28.38
N ASP A 121 -1.89 9.89 -28.42
CA ASP A 121 -1.24 8.92 -29.30
C ASP A 121 -1.22 7.53 -28.66
N ALA A 122 -1.98 6.61 -29.25
CA ALA A 122 -2.02 5.21 -28.85
C ALA A 122 -0.63 4.53 -28.92
N ALA A 123 0.28 5.02 -29.77
CA ALA A 123 1.64 4.50 -29.88
C ALA A 123 2.48 4.78 -28.63
N VAL A 124 2.21 5.89 -27.92
CA VAL A 124 2.88 6.27 -26.67
C VAL A 124 2.24 5.56 -25.47
N MET A 125 0.91 5.50 -25.43
CA MET A 125 0.17 4.92 -24.30
C MET A 125 0.24 3.39 -24.23
N SER A 126 0.33 2.70 -25.37
CA SER A 126 0.38 1.24 -25.43
C SER A 126 1.55 0.62 -24.63
N PRO A 127 2.83 1.02 -24.84
CA PRO A 127 3.95 0.46 -24.08
C PRO A 127 3.87 0.78 -22.58
N ILE A 128 3.42 1.99 -22.20
CA ILE A 128 3.23 2.38 -20.79
C ILE A 128 2.22 1.44 -20.12
N ARG A 129 1.06 1.21 -20.75
CA ARG A 129 0.02 0.32 -20.23
C ARG A 129 0.52 -1.11 -20.08
N GLN A 130 1.27 -1.62 -21.06
CA GLN A 130 1.84 -2.97 -20.99
C GLN A 130 2.80 -3.13 -19.82
N VAL A 131 3.64 -2.12 -19.57
CA VAL A 131 4.54 -2.11 -18.41
C VAL A 131 3.74 -2.13 -17.12
N ILE A 132 2.78 -1.22 -16.93
CA ILE A 132 1.95 -1.17 -15.71
C ILE A 132 1.28 -2.52 -15.45
N LEU A 133 0.55 -3.05 -16.44
CA LEU A 133 -0.18 -4.32 -16.29
C LEU A 133 0.72 -5.51 -15.93
N ARG A 134 1.99 -5.51 -16.40
CA ARG A 134 2.96 -6.55 -16.05
C ARG A 134 3.30 -6.53 -14.56
N PHE A 135 3.38 -5.35 -13.94
CA PHE A 135 3.72 -5.22 -12.52
C PHE A 135 2.52 -5.44 -11.58
N GLU A 136 1.30 -5.14 -12.04
CA GLU A 136 0.08 -5.28 -11.22
C GLU A 136 -0.16 -6.71 -10.69
N GLY A 137 0.19 -7.74 -11.45
CA GLY A 137 -0.10 -9.13 -11.05
C GLY A 137 0.59 -9.54 -9.75
N ALA A 138 1.90 -9.32 -9.65
CA ALA A 138 2.67 -9.63 -8.44
C ALA A 138 2.26 -8.73 -7.26
N ARG A 139 1.98 -7.47 -7.58
CA ARG A 139 1.50 -6.46 -6.63
C ARG A 139 0.19 -6.86 -5.96
N ILE A 140 -0.81 -7.22 -6.76
CA ILE A 140 -2.12 -7.68 -6.28
C ILE A 140 -1.96 -8.93 -5.40
N ALA A 141 -1.15 -9.90 -5.81
CA ALA A 141 -0.93 -11.11 -5.02
C ALA A 141 -0.29 -10.82 -3.65
N LYS A 142 0.60 -9.83 -3.57
CA LYS A 142 1.18 -9.37 -2.31
C LYS A 142 0.12 -8.72 -1.42
N ASP A 143 -0.66 -7.79 -1.97
CA ASP A 143 -1.68 -7.06 -1.21
C ASP A 143 -2.78 -7.99 -0.69
N ARG A 144 -3.22 -8.96 -1.51
CA ARG A 144 -4.16 -10.00 -1.07
C ARG A 144 -3.65 -10.73 0.17
N ARG A 145 -2.38 -11.15 0.18
CA ARG A 145 -1.76 -11.83 1.33
C ARG A 145 -1.64 -10.92 2.56
N TRP A 146 -1.20 -9.68 2.38
CA TRP A 146 -1.03 -8.74 3.49
C TRP A 146 -2.38 -8.39 4.15
N PHE A 147 -3.43 -8.21 3.35
CA PHE A 147 -4.77 -7.86 3.81
C PHE A 147 -5.69 -9.06 4.04
N ALA A 148 -5.21 -10.30 3.92
CA ALA A 148 -5.96 -11.52 4.20
C ALA A 148 -6.68 -11.53 5.56
N PRO A 149 -6.09 -10.99 6.66
CA PRO A 149 -6.76 -10.95 7.96
C PRO A 149 -8.08 -10.17 8.00
N PHE A 150 -8.35 -9.30 7.01
CA PHE A 150 -9.63 -8.60 6.92
C PHE A 150 -10.78 -9.48 6.41
N GLY A 151 -10.49 -10.65 5.82
CA GLY A 151 -11.50 -11.59 5.36
C GLY A 151 -12.29 -11.15 4.12
N PHE A 152 -11.85 -10.10 3.42
CA PHE A 152 -12.47 -9.66 2.16
C PHE A 152 -12.15 -10.59 0.98
N ASP A 153 -11.12 -11.42 1.11
CA ASP A 153 -10.63 -12.27 0.03
C ASP A 153 -10.40 -13.71 0.52
N THR A 154 -10.78 -14.67 -0.31
CA THR A 154 -10.50 -16.09 -0.10
C THR A 154 -9.22 -16.43 -0.86
N ILE A 155 -8.10 -16.42 -0.14
CA ILE A 155 -6.86 -16.96 -0.69
C ILE A 155 -6.98 -18.48 -0.64
N GLU A 156 -7.20 -19.12 -1.79
CA GLU A 156 -7.06 -20.58 -1.89
C GLU A 156 -5.62 -20.95 -1.50
N ALA A 157 -5.49 -21.89 -0.57
CA ALA A 157 -4.22 -22.32 0.02
C ALA A 157 -3.38 -23.16 -0.94
#